data_AF-A0A952E8K2-F1
#
_entry.id   AF-A0A952E8K2-F1
#
_cell.length_a   1.000
_cell.length_b   1.000
_cell.length_c   1.000
_cell.angle_alpha   90.00
_cell.angle_beta   90.00
_cell.angle_gamma   90.00
#
_symmetry.space_group_name_H-M   'P 1'
#
loop_
_entity.id
_entity.type
_entity.pdbx_description
1 polymer ?
#
loop_
_entity_poly.entity_id
_entity_poly.type
_entity_poly.pdbx_seq_one_letter_code
_entity_poly.pdbx_strand_id
1 'polypeptide(L)'
;MGKTKQRKTYRTDVSKQRKKSEESSNKNAPIICDLRTYGKPCGYCKEADRLKAKEDKEEKDLGYRVQVRSTFYMNVVDLDHKAEGVRIYGSGIENWRTLIDLLPEDDQDDSPDFTNPDEACAVIIKRRGTGMTNTKYVLKLGVKTFKVPDKWVESAHDLSKVLSLIDVEGFELWKPREGRNNILILGPWSEEAEGNFYQEIFYHWGVSGLGLGADGEVDDFEDVNRGEEFEDDDFGADDDTSGSEGEDNFEY
;
A
#
# COMPACT_ATOMS: atom_id res chain seq x y z
N MET A 1 19.06 -37.87 -37.55
CA MET A 1 17.60 -37.82 -37.32
C MET A 1 17.33 -37.26 -35.93
N GLY A 2 17.07 -35.95 -35.82
CA GLY A 2 16.77 -35.28 -34.54
C GLY A 2 15.28 -35.04 -34.39
N LYS A 3 14.66 -35.51 -33.29
CA LYS A 3 13.24 -35.33 -33.01
C LYS A 3 13.01 -33.94 -32.41
N THR A 4 12.34 -33.06 -33.15
CA THR A 4 11.89 -31.74 -32.69
C THR A 4 10.72 -31.91 -31.71
N LYS A 5 10.90 -31.51 -30.45
CA LYS A 5 9.81 -31.48 -29.45
C LYS A 5 8.89 -30.30 -29.76
N GLN A 6 7.63 -30.59 -30.11
CA GLN A 6 6.58 -29.57 -30.21
C GLN A 6 6.31 -28.95 -28.84
N ARG A 7 6.43 -27.61 -28.75
CA ARG A 7 6.01 -26.83 -27.58
C ARG A 7 4.48 -26.87 -27.48
N LYS A 8 3.97 -27.37 -26.36
CA LYS A 8 2.55 -27.22 -25.99
C LYS A 8 2.27 -25.74 -25.72
N THR A 9 1.40 -25.13 -26.51
CA THR A 9 0.85 -23.80 -26.23
C THR A 9 -0.24 -23.94 -25.18
N TYR A 10 0.00 -23.43 -23.98
CA TYR A 10 -1.04 -23.23 -22.98
C TYR A 10 -1.90 -22.06 -23.44
N ARG A 11 -3.03 -22.35 -24.06
CA ARG A 11 -4.07 -21.33 -24.31
C ARG A 11 -4.84 -21.20 -23.01
N THR A 12 -4.45 -20.24 -22.18
CA THR A 12 -5.16 -19.89 -20.95
C THR A 12 -6.60 -19.53 -21.33
N ASP A 13 -7.55 -20.15 -20.66
CA ASP A 13 -8.97 -19.92 -20.85
C ASP A 13 -9.31 -18.51 -20.33
N VAL A 14 -9.27 -17.52 -21.23
CA VAL A 14 -9.46 -16.09 -20.94
C VAL A 14 -10.77 -15.84 -20.18
N SER A 15 -11.79 -16.68 -20.40
CA SER A 15 -13.07 -16.61 -19.70
C SER A 15 -12.96 -16.95 -18.20
N LYS A 16 -12.10 -17.90 -17.84
CA LYS A 16 -11.83 -18.27 -16.44
C LYS A 16 -10.95 -17.26 -15.73
N GLN A 17 -10.04 -16.58 -16.43
CA GLN A 17 -9.24 -15.50 -15.86
C GLN A 17 -10.08 -14.25 -15.57
N ARG A 18 -11.02 -13.92 -16.46
CA ARG A 18 -11.95 -12.80 -16.27
C ARG A 18 -12.93 -13.03 -15.11
N LYS A 19 -13.47 -14.24 -14.99
CA LYS A 19 -14.32 -14.61 -13.84
C LYS A 19 -13.54 -14.60 -12.52
N LYS A 20 -12.27 -15.00 -12.54
CA LYS A 20 -11.38 -14.92 -11.37
C LYS A 20 -10.95 -13.49 -11.04
N SER A 21 -10.81 -12.58 -12.02
CA SER A 21 -10.54 -11.16 -11.77
C SER A 21 -11.78 -10.39 -11.32
N GLU A 22 -12.98 -10.84 -11.71
CA GLU A 22 -14.27 -10.35 -11.21
C GLU A 22 -14.58 -10.90 -9.80
N GLU A 23 -14.26 -12.17 -9.50
CA GLU A 23 -14.37 -12.75 -8.14
C GLU A 23 -13.22 -12.32 -7.21
N SER A 24 -12.05 -11.98 -7.78
CA SER A 24 -10.90 -11.39 -7.07
C SER A 24 -10.79 -9.88 -7.29
N SER A 25 -11.87 -9.21 -7.73
CA SER A 25 -11.92 -7.75 -7.72
C SER A 25 -11.67 -7.35 -6.28
N ASN A 26 -10.44 -6.90 -6.02
CA ASN A 26 -9.85 -6.91 -4.70
C ASN A 26 -10.70 -5.96 -3.85
N LYS A 27 -11.60 -6.48 -3.00
CA LYS A 27 -12.55 -5.68 -2.20
C LYS A 27 -11.83 -4.66 -1.28
N ASN A 28 -10.51 -4.76 -1.21
CA ASN A 28 -9.61 -3.90 -0.45
C ASN A 28 -8.65 -3.07 -1.32
N ALA A 29 -8.87 -2.98 -2.64
CA ALA A 29 -8.09 -2.09 -3.49
C ALA A 29 -8.26 -0.63 -3.01
N PRO A 30 -7.19 0.15 -2.88
CA PRO A 30 -7.30 1.55 -2.57
C PRO A 30 -8.00 2.30 -3.70
N ILE A 31 -8.82 3.29 -3.35
CA ILE A 31 -9.46 4.20 -4.30
C ILE A 31 -8.83 5.58 -4.15
N ILE A 32 -8.52 6.25 -5.25
CA ILE A 32 -7.91 7.60 -5.23
C ILE A 32 -8.89 8.60 -4.60
N CYS A 33 -8.37 9.50 -3.77
CA CYS A 33 -9.15 10.58 -3.18
C CYS A 33 -9.17 11.79 -4.11
N ASP A 34 -10.29 11.99 -4.83
CA ASP A 34 -10.43 13.10 -5.78
C ASP A 34 -10.27 14.49 -5.14
N LEU A 35 -10.62 14.63 -3.86
CA LEU A 35 -10.51 15.88 -3.12
C LEU A 35 -9.07 16.26 -2.84
N ARG A 36 -8.29 15.31 -2.32
CA ARG A 36 -6.91 15.59 -1.92
C ARG A 36 -5.95 15.53 -3.11
N THR A 37 -6.24 14.70 -4.10
CA THR A 37 -5.39 14.56 -5.29
C THR A 37 -5.70 15.58 -6.38
N TYR A 38 -6.97 15.92 -6.62
CA TYR A 38 -7.37 16.80 -7.74
C TYR A 38 -8.17 18.04 -7.31
N GLY A 39 -8.42 18.24 -6.01
CA GLY A 39 -9.25 19.36 -5.52
C GLY A 39 -10.74 19.24 -5.86
N LYS A 40 -11.23 18.04 -6.22
CA LYS A 40 -12.63 17.80 -6.61
C LYS A 40 -13.45 17.21 -5.46
N PRO A 41 -14.78 17.40 -5.40
CA PRO A 41 -15.60 16.73 -4.39
C PRO A 41 -15.35 15.21 -4.35
N CYS A 42 -15.31 14.62 -3.15
CA CYS A 42 -15.06 13.19 -2.95
C CYS A 42 -16.13 12.58 -2.02
N GLY A 43 -16.94 11.67 -2.55
CA GLY A 43 -17.99 10.97 -1.80
C GLY A 43 -17.45 10.21 -0.58
N TYR A 44 -16.29 9.55 -0.72
CA TYR A 44 -15.66 8.81 0.38
C TYR A 44 -15.16 9.71 1.51
N CYS A 45 -14.68 10.92 1.21
CA CYS A 45 -14.33 11.89 2.26
C CYS A 45 -15.58 12.29 3.06
N LYS A 46 -16.66 12.64 2.35
CA LYS A 46 -17.94 13.02 2.95
C LYS A 46 -18.48 11.89 3.85
N GLU A 47 -18.42 10.66 3.37
CA GLU A 47 -18.86 9.50 4.14
C GLU A 47 -17.97 9.24 5.36
N ALA A 48 -16.65 9.26 5.20
CA ALA A 48 -15.73 9.06 6.31
C ALA A 48 -15.98 10.10 7.42
N ASP A 49 -16.26 11.35 7.06
CA ASP A 49 -16.62 12.41 8.01
C ASP A 49 -17.99 12.16 8.65
N ARG A 50 -19.00 11.72 7.88
CA ARG A 50 -20.32 11.31 8.40
C ARG A 50 -20.20 10.20 9.44
N LEU A 51 -19.46 9.14 9.12
CA LEU A 51 -19.23 7.99 10.00
C LEU A 51 -18.50 8.38 11.28
N LYS A 52 -17.47 9.24 11.20
CA LYS A 52 -16.75 9.72 12.39
C LYS A 52 -17.59 10.59 13.33
N ALA A 53 -18.63 11.24 12.80
CA ALA A 53 -19.55 12.08 13.57
C ALA A 53 -20.61 11.28 14.33
N LYS A 54 -20.74 9.97 14.06
CA LYS A 54 -21.66 9.08 14.77
C LYS A 54 -21.18 8.80 16.19
N GLU A 55 -22.12 8.54 17.08
CA GLU A 55 -21.82 8.10 18.45
C GLU A 55 -21.51 6.60 18.52
N ASP A 56 -22.04 5.83 17.56
CA ASP A 56 -21.76 4.41 17.45
C ASP A 56 -20.26 4.15 17.21
N LYS A 57 -19.68 3.28 18.04
CA LYS A 57 -18.24 3.02 18.02
C LYS A 57 -17.81 2.30 16.74
N GLU A 58 -18.62 1.37 16.24
CA GLU A 58 -18.28 0.59 15.05
C GLU A 58 -18.31 1.46 13.79
N GLU A 59 -19.34 2.29 13.63
CA GLU A 59 -19.42 3.29 12.55
C GLU A 59 -18.24 4.26 12.63
N LYS A 60 -17.91 4.74 13.82
CA LYS A 60 -16.80 5.66 14.02
C LYS A 60 -15.44 5.03 13.68
N ASP A 61 -15.21 3.80 14.12
CA ASP A 61 -14.00 3.03 13.80
C ASP A 61 -13.91 2.75 12.30
N LEU A 62 -15.04 2.50 11.63
CA LEU A 62 -15.10 2.40 10.17
C LEU A 62 -14.71 3.73 9.52
N GLY A 63 -15.25 4.86 10.00
CA GLY A 63 -14.90 6.20 9.51
C GLY A 63 -13.40 6.50 9.58
N TYR A 64 -12.73 6.11 10.68
CA TYR A 64 -11.26 6.21 10.79
C TYR A 64 -10.51 5.23 9.89
N ARG A 65 -11.09 4.07 9.60
CA ARG A 65 -10.48 3.07 8.70
C ARG A 65 -10.48 3.56 7.25
N VAL A 66 -11.61 4.12 6.80
CA VAL A 66 -11.82 4.57 5.41
C VAL A 66 -11.33 5.98 5.14
N GLN A 67 -10.85 6.69 6.16
CA GLN A 67 -10.29 8.02 5.99
C GLN A 67 -9.14 8.00 4.98
N VAL A 68 -9.00 9.13 4.28
CA VAL A 68 -7.93 9.33 3.31
C VAL A 68 -6.55 9.19 3.96
N ARG A 69 -5.62 8.53 3.27
CA ARG A 69 -4.22 8.38 3.65
C ARG A 69 -3.33 8.74 2.47
N SER A 70 -2.19 9.38 2.75
CA SER A 70 -1.19 9.65 1.73
C SER A 70 -0.27 8.45 1.50
N THR A 71 0.17 8.30 0.25
CA THR A 71 1.22 7.40 -0.19
C THR A 71 2.21 8.20 -1.03
N PHE A 72 3.48 8.06 -0.70
CA PHE A 72 4.57 8.78 -1.33
C PHE A 72 5.31 7.81 -2.25
N TYR A 73 5.21 8.03 -3.56
CA TYR A 73 5.86 7.21 -4.56
C TYR A 73 7.24 7.77 -4.90
N MET A 74 8.22 6.89 -5.05
CA MET A 74 9.61 7.25 -5.34
C MET A 74 10.21 6.28 -6.35
N ASN A 75 11.13 6.76 -7.18
CA ASN A 75 11.97 5.88 -7.99
C ASN A 75 13.06 5.28 -7.11
N VAL A 76 13.21 3.95 -7.15
CA VAL A 76 14.21 3.22 -6.37
C VAL A 76 14.99 2.22 -7.19
N VAL A 77 16.24 2.00 -6.81
CA VAL A 77 17.07 0.90 -7.29
C VAL A 77 17.46 0.04 -6.09
N ASP A 78 17.16 -1.24 -6.14
CA ASP A 78 17.63 -2.22 -5.17
C ASP A 78 19.11 -2.51 -5.42
N LEU A 79 19.99 -2.06 -4.51
CA LEU A 79 21.44 -2.21 -4.67
C LEU A 79 21.90 -3.65 -4.48
N ASP A 80 21.09 -4.49 -3.83
CA ASP A 80 21.32 -5.92 -3.69
C ASP A 80 20.79 -6.68 -4.92
N HIS A 81 19.88 -6.09 -5.71
CA HIS A 81 19.26 -6.68 -6.91
C HIS A 81 19.30 -5.75 -8.13
N LYS A 82 20.47 -5.17 -8.43
CA LYS A 82 20.66 -4.15 -9.49
C LYS A 82 20.16 -4.53 -10.89
N ALA A 83 20.07 -5.82 -11.18
CA ALA A 83 19.57 -6.34 -12.47
C ALA A 83 18.07 -6.10 -12.67
N GLU A 84 17.32 -5.84 -11.60
CA GLU A 84 15.88 -5.54 -11.65
C GLU A 84 15.58 -4.12 -12.15
N GLY A 85 16.61 -3.26 -12.25
CA GLY A 85 16.48 -1.91 -12.76
C GLY A 85 15.76 -0.96 -11.79
N VAL A 86 15.25 0.15 -12.35
CA VAL A 86 14.49 1.14 -11.59
C VAL A 86 13.06 0.67 -11.40
N ARG A 87 12.59 0.73 -10.15
CA ARG A 87 11.22 0.41 -9.76
C ARG A 87 10.60 1.54 -8.97
N ILE A 88 9.28 1.50 -8.79
CA ILE A 88 8.56 2.47 -7.95
C ILE A 88 8.34 1.86 -6.56
N TYR A 89 8.70 2.60 -5.52
CA TYR A 89 8.40 2.29 -4.13
C TYR A 89 7.30 3.21 -3.62
N GLY A 90 6.20 2.64 -3.13
CA GLY A 90 5.14 3.37 -2.42
C GLY A 90 5.34 3.30 -0.91
N SER A 91 5.53 4.46 -0.28
CA SER A 91 5.80 4.59 1.14
C SER A 91 4.64 5.24 1.89
N GLY A 92 4.39 4.81 3.13
CA GLY A 92 3.51 5.53 4.05
C GLY A 92 4.18 6.77 4.66
N ILE A 93 3.38 7.60 5.32
CA ILE A 93 3.79 8.91 5.86
C ILE A 93 4.95 8.84 6.85
N GLU A 94 5.00 7.84 7.73
CA GLU A 94 6.07 7.73 8.74
C GLU A 94 7.44 7.46 8.12
N ASN A 95 7.49 6.56 7.13
CA ASN A 95 8.71 6.27 6.39
C ASN A 95 9.12 7.48 5.53
N TRP A 96 8.16 8.17 4.91
CA TRP A 96 8.45 9.37 4.12
C TRP A 96 8.97 10.51 5.00
N ARG A 97 8.35 10.81 6.15
CA ARG A 97 8.86 11.77 7.13
C ARG A 97 10.29 11.46 7.55
N THR A 98 10.55 10.19 7.88
CA THR A 98 11.91 9.75 8.22
C THR A 98 12.90 9.99 7.07
N LEU A 99 12.48 9.87 5.80
CA LEU A 99 13.35 10.20 4.66
C LEU A 99 13.60 11.70 4.55
N ILE A 100 12.58 12.53 4.76
CA ILE A 100 12.71 13.99 4.78
C ILE A 100 13.67 14.43 5.90
N ASP A 101 13.52 13.87 7.10
CA ASP A 101 14.38 14.17 8.26
C ASP A 101 15.84 13.69 8.08
N LEU A 102 16.12 12.91 7.03
CA LEU A 102 17.48 12.46 6.67
C LEU A 102 18.11 13.33 5.58
N LEU A 103 17.36 14.24 4.97
CA LEU A 103 17.92 15.22 4.02
C LEU A 103 18.64 16.34 4.78
N PRO A 104 19.70 16.93 4.20
CA PRO A 104 20.32 18.12 4.77
C PRO A 104 19.31 19.27 4.85
N GLU A 105 19.33 20.03 5.95
CA GLU A 105 18.41 21.16 6.14
C GLU A 105 18.79 22.38 5.28
N ASP A 106 20.09 22.56 5.01
CA ASP A 106 20.65 23.64 4.20
C ASP A 106 22.00 23.26 3.56
N ASP A 107 22.54 24.15 2.72
CA ASP A 107 23.81 23.95 2.00
C ASP A 107 25.05 23.88 2.91
N GLN A 108 24.93 24.20 4.20
CA GLN A 108 26.02 24.11 5.19
C GLN A 108 25.97 22.81 6.01
N ASP A 109 24.91 22.02 5.88
CA ASP A 109 24.81 20.71 6.51
C ASP A 109 25.63 19.69 5.73
N ASP A 110 26.72 19.21 6.34
CA ASP A 110 27.59 18.17 5.79
C ASP A 110 26.92 16.77 5.77
N SER A 111 25.64 16.67 6.14
CA SER A 111 24.87 15.43 6.06
C SER A 111 24.73 14.95 4.62
N PRO A 112 24.87 13.64 4.35
CA PRO A 112 24.84 13.13 2.99
C PRO A 112 23.44 13.23 2.37
N ASP A 113 23.32 13.93 1.25
CA ASP A 113 22.11 13.96 0.44
C ASP A 113 21.97 12.65 -0.37
N PHE A 114 21.01 11.81 0.01
CA PHE A 114 20.75 10.55 -0.69
C PHE A 114 20.07 10.73 -2.06
N THR A 115 19.64 11.94 -2.41
CA THR A 115 18.96 12.26 -3.67
C THR A 115 19.89 12.89 -4.70
N ASN A 116 21.06 13.41 -4.29
CA ASN A 116 22.04 14.01 -5.19
C ASN A 116 22.66 12.96 -6.14
N PRO A 117 22.48 13.04 -7.47
CA PRO A 117 22.97 12.01 -8.39
C PRO A 117 24.50 11.90 -8.47
N ASP A 118 25.26 12.93 -8.11
CA ASP A 118 26.72 12.89 -8.15
C ASP A 118 27.33 12.30 -6.86
N GLU A 119 26.65 12.46 -5.72
CA GLU A 119 27.15 12.07 -4.39
C GLU A 119 26.14 11.26 -3.55
N ALA A 120 25.20 10.58 -4.21
CA ALA A 120 24.15 9.84 -3.51
C ALA A 120 24.69 8.79 -2.55
N CYS A 121 23.98 8.57 -1.45
CA CYS A 121 24.21 7.45 -0.54
C CYS A 121 23.02 6.48 -0.55
N ALA A 122 23.28 5.25 -0.13
CA ALA A 122 22.22 4.25 -0.02
C ALA A 122 21.28 4.55 1.16
N VAL A 123 19.98 4.39 0.97
CA VAL A 123 19.01 4.29 2.07
C VAL A 123 18.88 2.84 2.50
N ILE A 124 19.14 2.58 3.78
CA ILE A 124 19.03 1.25 4.38
C ILE A 124 17.69 1.13 5.07
N ILE A 125 16.78 0.34 4.48
CA ILE A 125 15.48 0.02 5.07
C ILE A 125 15.56 -1.32 5.79
N LYS A 126 15.46 -1.30 7.13
CA LYS A 126 15.29 -2.50 7.93
C LYS A 126 13.82 -2.74 8.20
N ARG A 127 13.25 -3.78 7.57
CA ARG A 127 11.88 -4.23 7.81
C ARG A 127 11.87 -5.40 8.79
N ARG A 128 10.99 -5.35 9.79
CA ARG A 128 10.69 -6.47 10.70
C ARG A 128 9.20 -6.75 10.65
N GLY A 129 8.81 -8.03 10.59
CA GLY A 129 7.41 -8.42 10.52
C GLY A 129 6.81 -8.33 9.11
N THR A 130 5.66 -8.97 8.93
CA THR A 130 5.04 -9.22 7.62
C THR A 130 3.59 -8.74 7.51
N GLY A 131 2.97 -8.35 8.62
CA GLY A 131 1.55 -7.96 8.70
C GLY A 131 1.32 -6.47 8.94
N MET A 132 0.07 -6.05 8.76
CA MET A 132 -0.33 -4.64 8.86
C MET A 132 -0.06 -4.03 10.24
N THR A 133 -0.17 -4.82 11.32
CA THR A 133 -0.03 -4.35 12.70
C THR A 133 1.34 -4.61 13.32
N ASN A 134 2.15 -5.50 12.75
CA ASN A 134 3.44 -5.90 13.30
C ASN A 134 4.64 -5.53 12.41
N THR A 135 4.40 -4.90 11.25
CA THR A 135 5.49 -4.42 10.41
C THR A 135 6.06 -3.14 10.98
N LYS A 136 7.38 -3.14 11.21
CA LYS A 136 8.14 -1.95 11.61
C LYS A 136 9.26 -1.70 10.63
N TYR A 137 9.47 -0.43 10.32
CA TYR A 137 10.55 0.03 9.46
C TYR A 137 11.52 0.87 10.27
N VAL A 138 12.80 0.71 10.00
CA VAL A 138 13.87 1.61 10.48
C VAL A 138 14.70 2.00 9.27
N LEU A 139 14.75 3.30 8.99
CA LEU A 139 15.49 3.87 7.88
C LEU A 139 16.76 4.53 8.40
N LYS A 140 17.86 4.37 7.67
CA LYS A 140 19.16 5.00 7.94
C LYS A 140 19.92 5.22 6.64
N LEU A 141 20.83 6.18 6.62
CA LEU A 141 21.74 6.37 5.51
C LEU A 141 22.94 5.43 5.58
N GLY A 142 23.42 5.02 4.41
CA GLY A 142 24.68 4.33 4.23
C GLY A 142 25.84 5.32 4.26
N VAL A 143 26.98 4.89 4.80
CA VAL A 143 28.18 5.74 4.94
C VAL A 143 28.84 6.04 3.59
N LYS A 144 28.64 5.16 2.60
CA LYS A 144 29.32 5.26 1.31
C LYS A 144 28.46 6.06 0.32
N THR A 145 29.01 7.17 -0.16
CA THR A 145 28.51 7.92 -1.30
C THR A 145 29.04 7.35 -2.62
N PHE A 146 28.29 7.54 -3.69
CA PHE A 146 28.71 7.17 -5.04
C PHE A 146 27.88 7.91 -6.09
N LYS A 147 28.52 8.20 -7.23
CA LYS A 147 27.82 8.71 -8.41
C LYS A 147 26.82 7.69 -8.92
N VAL A 148 25.58 8.13 -9.08
CA VAL A 148 24.49 7.35 -9.67
C VAL A 148 24.77 7.12 -11.16
N PRO A 149 24.74 5.86 -11.64
CA PRO A 149 24.86 5.59 -13.07
C PRO A 149 23.76 6.28 -13.90
N ASP A 150 24.16 7.02 -14.94
CA ASP A 150 23.25 7.76 -15.83
C ASP A 150 22.10 6.90 -16.36
N LYS A 151 22.38 5.63 -16.71
CA LYS A 151 21.37 4.67 -17.17
C LYS A 151 20.19 4.48 -16.20
N TRP A 152 20.41 4.66 -14.88
CA TRP A 152 19.34 4.55 -13.89
C TRP A 152 18.54 5.85 -13.82
N VAL A 153 19.20 7.00 -13.93
CA VAL A 153 18.54 8.31 -14.00
C VAL A 153 17.65 8.38 -15.25
N GLU A 154 18.18 7.98 -16.41
CA GLU A 154 17.43 7.93 -17.69
C GLU A 154 16.29 6.92 -17.69
N SER A 155 16.38 5.88 -16.85
CA SER A 155 15.33 4.86 -16.68
C SER A 155 14.35 5.19 -15.56
N ALA A 156 14.48 6.36 -14.91
CA ALA A 156 13.55 6.77 -13.88
C ALA A 156 12.14 6.97 -14.45
N HIS A 157 11.13 6.50 -13.72
CA HIS A 157 9.74 6.67 -14.10
C HIS A 157 9.31 8.11 -13.84
N ASP A 158 8.55 8.69 -14.76
CA ASP A 158 7.86 9.96 -14.53
C ASP A 158 6.75 9.76 -13.50
N LEU A 159 6.98 10.20 -12.26
CA LEU A 159 6.05 9.96 -11.16
C LEU A 159 4.77 10.79 -11.26
N SER A 160 4.71 11.83 -12.10
CA SER A 160 3.45 12.53 -12.41
C SER A 160 2.42 11.59 -13.05
N LYS A 161 2.91 10.53 -13.70
CA LYS A 161 2.12 9.48 -14.35
C LYS A 161 1.98 8.23 -13.49
N VAL A 162 2.35 8.28 -12.20
CA VAL A 162 2.40 7.09 -11.33
C VAL A 162 1.07 6.33 -11.30
N LEU A 163 -0.06 7.04 -11.30
CA LEU A 163 -1.40 6.43 -11.33
C LEU A 163 -1.61 5.58 -12.58
N SER A 164 -1.29 6.13 -13.74
CA SER A 164 -1.37 5.41 -15.00
C SER A 164 -0.40 4.24 -15.07
N LEU A 165 0.76 4.32 -14.38
CA LEU A 165 1.76 3.26 -14.34
C LEU A 165 1.32 2.09 -13.47
N ILE A 166 0.78 2.35 -12.27
CA ILE A 166 0.35 1.31 -11.33
C ILE A 166 -0.90 0.55 -11.80
N ASP A 167 -1.70 1.16 -12.67
CA ASP A 167 -2.89 0.53 -13.26
C ASP A 167 -2.54 -0.42 -14.43
N VAL A 168 -1.30 -0.40 -14.94
CA VAL A 168 -0.88 -1.31 -16.02
C VAL A 168 -0.84 -2.74 -15.49
N GLU A 169 -1.51 -3.65 -16.21
CA GLU A 169 -1.51 -5.08 -15.87
C GLU A 169 -0.08 -5.61 -15.79
N GLY A 170 0.28 -6.18 -14.63
CA GLY A 170 1.61 -6.73 -14.38
C GLY A 170 2.65 -5.73 -13.87
N PHE A 171 2.29 -4.46 -13.66
CA PHE A 171 3.17 -3.51 -12.99
C PHE A 171 3.29 -3.88 -11.49
N GLU A 172 4.51 -4.12 -11.03
CA GLU A 172 4.79 -4.49 -9.65
C GLU A 172 5.58 -3.38 -8.94
N LEU A 173 4.97 -2.81 -7.89
CA LEU A 173 5.65 -1.91 -6.97
C LEU A 173 6.76 -2.67 -6.22
N TRP A 174 7.93 -2.03 -6.10
CA TRP A 174 8.98 -2.54 -5.22
C TRP A 174 8.50 -2.53 -3.77
N LYS A 175 8.76 -3.64 -3.07
CA LYS A 175 8.41 -3.81 -1.66
C LYS A 175 9.66 -4.23 -0.89
N PRO A 176 9.95 -3.60 0.26
CA PRO A 176 11.06 -4.02 1.10
C PRO A 176 10.83 -5.45 1.60
N ARG A 177 11.83 -6.31 1.42
CA ARG A 177 11.84 -7.67 1.95
C ARG A 177 12.09 -7.63 3.47
N GLU A 178 11.76 -8.70 4.17
CA GLU A 178 12.10 -8.79 5.60
C GLU A 178 13.62 -8.76 5.78
N GLY A 179 14.08 -8.07 6.83
CA GLY A 179 15.50 -7.86 7.08
C GLY A 179 15.99 -6.53 6.53
N ARG A 180 17.22 -6.52 6.02
CA ARG A 180 17.92 -5.31 5.55
C ARG A 180 17.80 -5.20 4.04
N ASN A 181 17.36 -4.04 3.55
CA ASN A 181 17.29 -3.71 2.14
C ASN A 181 18.16 -2.48 1.91
N ASN A 182 19.11 -2.53 0.98
CA ASN A 182 19.89 -1.35 0.60
C ASN A 182 19.33 -0.84 -0.73
N ILE A 183 18.70 0.34 -0.70
CA ILE A 183 18.15 0.96 -1.90
C ILE A 183 18.84 2.29 -2.19
N LEU A 184 18.80 2.70 -3.43
CA LEU A 184 19.07 4.06 -3.86
C LEU A 184 17.72 4.70 -4.22
N ILE A 185 17.48 5.92 -3.76
CA ILE A 185 16.32 6.72 -4.17
C ILE A 185 16.80 7.68 -5.26
N LEU A 186 16.10 7.71 -6.39
CA LEU A 186 16.46 8.59 -7.50
C LEU A 186 15.67 9.89 -7.39
N GLY A 187 16.38 11.01 -7.27
CA GLY A 187 15.81 12.35 -7.32
C GLY A 187 16.65 13.28 -8.21
N PRO A 188 16.07 14.43 -8.63
CA PRO A 188 14.63 14.62 -8.83
C PRO A 188 14.12 13.74 -9.99
N TRP A 189 12.83 13.39 -9.99
CA TRP A 189 12.24 12.52 -11.02
C TRP A 189 11.69 13.26 -12.24
N SER A 190 11.64 14.59 -12.19
CA SER A 190 11.43 15.48 -13.34
C SER A 190 12.00 16.86 -13.05
N GLU A 191 12.26 17.66 -14.10
CA GLU A 191 12.64 19.08 -13.95
C GLU A 191 11.53 19.90 -13.30
N GLU A 192 10.27 19.52 -13.55
CA GLU A 192 9.07 20.17 -13.00
C GLU A 192 8.82 19.83 -11.53
N ALA A 193 9.42 18.76 -11.00
CA ALA A 193 9.23 18.33 -9.62
C ALA A 193 9.87 19.27 -8.57
N GLU A 194 10.46 20.40 -8.99
CA GLU A 194 11.09 21.40 -8.11
C GLU A 194 12.10 20.76 -7.13
N GLY A 195 12.82 19.72 -7.55
CA GLY A 195 13.78 19.02 -6.70
C GLY A 195 13.19 17.89 -5.84
N ASN A 196 11.88 17.67 -5.85
CA ASN A 196 11.27 16.58 -5.08
C ASN A 196 11.66 15.20 -5.64
N PHE A 197 12.01 14.28 -4.74
CA PHE A 197 12.32 12.87 -5.07
C PHE A 197 11.08 11.96 -5.01
N TYR A 198 9.89 12.52 -4.71
CA TYR A 198 8.66 11.77 -4.54
C TYR A 198 7.45 12.44 -5.22
N GLN A 199 6.38 11.67 -5.41
CA GLN A 199 5.03 12.13 -5.74
C GLN A 199 4.06 11.66 -4.66
N GLU A 200 3.32 12.58 -4.05
CA GLU A 200 2.26 12.26 -3.09
C GLU A 200 0.94 11.99 -3.82
N ILE A 201 0.27 10.90 -3.43
CA ILE A 201 -1.08 10.55 -3.86
C ILE A 201 -1.91 10.15 -2.64
N PHE A 202 -3.19 10.50 -2.65
CA PHE A 202 -4.10 10.26 -1.55
C PHE A 202 -5.08 9.13 -1.90
N TYR A 203 -5.28 8.20 -0.97
CA TYR A 203 -6.14 7.04 -1.16
C TYR A 203 -7.09 6.82 0.02
N HIS A 204 -8.29 6.34 -0.30
CA HIS A 204 -9.21 5.68 0.61
C HIS A 204 -8.97 4.17 0.59
N TRP A 205 -8.89 3.55 1.76
CA TRP A 205 -8.68 2.10 1.91
C TRP A 205 -9.92 1.43 2.48
N GLY A 206 -10.27 0.25 1.96
CA GLY A 206 -11.38 -0.54 2.49
C GLY A 206 -12.77 0.04 2.20
N VAL A 207 -12.90 0.82 1.12
CA VAL A 207 -14.15 1.48 0.72
C VAL A 207 -14.95 0.70 -0.34
N SER A 208 -14.35 -0.27 -1.02
CA SER A 208 -14.98 -1.00 -2.14
C SER A 208 -16.21 -1.82 -1.76
N GLY A 209 -16.56 -1.91 -0.47
CA GLY A 209 -17.76 -2.57 0.04
C GLY A 209 -18.84 -1.64 0.58
N LEU A 210 -18.64 -0.32 0.56
CA LEU A 210 -19.58 0.64 1.14
C LEU A 210 -20.73 1.04 0.19
N GLY A 211 -20.74 0.53 -1.05
CA GLY A 211 -21.79 0.87 -2.01
C GLY A 211 -21.82 2.35 -2.43
N LEU A 212 -20.74 3.10 -2.18
CA LEU A 212 -20.65 4.50 -2.57
C LEU A 212 -20.06 4.63 -3.98
N GLY A 213 -20.83 5.24 -4.87
CA GLY A 213 -20.36 5.72 -6.16
C GLY A 213 -19.31 6.82 -6.01
N ALA A 214 -18.47 6.99 -7.03
CA ALA A 214 -17.42 8.02 -7.05
C ALA A 214 -17.99 9.45 -6.98
N ASP A 215 -19.21 9.66 -7.48
CA ASP A 215 -19.97 10.90 -7.41
C ASP A 215 -20.56 11.20 -6.02
N GLY A 216 -20.51 10.23 -5.10
CA GLY A 216 -21.11 10.35 -3.78
C GLY A 216 -22.64 10.40 -3.84
N GLU A 217 -23.24 10.02 -4.97
CA GLU A 217 -24.63 9.58 -4.97
C GLU A 217 -24.63 8.23 -4.25
N VAL A 218 -25.40 8.19 -3.16
CA VAL A 218 -25.79 6.92 -2.59
C VAL A 218 -26.68 6.35 -3.69
N ASP A 219 -26.22 5.33 -4.42
CA ASP A 219 -27.16 4.50 -5.17
C ASP A 219 -28.23 4.17 -4.15
N ASP A 220 -29.48 4.59 -4.39
CA ASP A 220 -30.63 4.33 -3.53
C ASP A 220 -30.79 2.81 -3.45
N PHE A 221 -29.97 2.18 -2.61
CA PHE A 221 -29.99 0.78 -2.25
C PHE A 221 -31.07 0.65 -1.19
N GLU A 222 -32.26 1.14 -1.53
CA GLU A 222 -33.48 0.68 -0.90
C GLU A 222 -33.54 -0.83 -1.14
N ASP A 223 -33.66 -1.61 -0.06
CA ASP A 223 -34.26 -2.95 -0.10
C ASP A 223 -33.34 -4.19 -0.24
N VAL A 224 -32.19 -4.27 0.47
CA VAL A 224 -31.52 -5.58 0.73
C VAL A 224 -31.50 -5.97 2.21
N ASN A 225 -32.07 -5.15 3.09
CA ASN A 225 -32.49 -5.56 4.44
C ASN A 225 -33.99 -5.89 4.50
N ARG A 226 -34.55 -6.45 3.42
CA ARG A 226 -35.84 -7.14 3.49
C ARG A 226 -35.56 -8.47 4.18
N GLY A 227 -35.80 -8.47 5.50
CA GLY A 227 -35.55 -9.61 6.39
C GLY A 227 -36.01 -10.92 5.76
N GLU A 228 -35.06 -11.82 5.53
CA GLU A 228 -35.35 -13.24 5.67
C GLU A 228 -35.64 -13.42 7.16
N GLU A 229 -36.93 -13.53 7.48
CA GLU A 229 -37.41 -14.06 8.75
C GLU A 229 -36.72 -15.43 8.91
N PHE A 230 -35.68 -15.45 9.74
CA PHE A 230 -35.05 -16.68 10.18
C PHE A 230 -36.07 -17.33 11.11
N GLU A 231 -36.81 -18.32 10.60
CA GLU A 231 -37.68 -19.14 11.43
C GLU A 231 -36.82 -19.77 12.54
N ASP A 232 -37.20 -19.49 13.78
CA ASP A 232 -36.55 -19.98 14.98
C ASP A 232 -36.63 -21.52 15.03
N ASP A 233 -35.60 -22.20 14.51
CA ASP A 233 -35.38 -23.62 14.78
C ASP A 233 -34.94 -23.78 16.24
N ASP A 234 -35.94 -24.13 17.05
CA ASP A 234 -35.96 -24.62 18.43
C ASP A 234 -34.76 -25.54 18.75
N PHE A 235 -33.65 -24.96 19.22
CA PHE A 235 -32.50 -25.71 19.71
C PHE A 235 -32.73 -26.08 21.17
N GLY A 236 -33.10 -27.34 21.38
CA GLY A 236 -33.32 -27.95 22.69
C GLY A 236 -32.14 -27.76 23.64
N ALA A 237 -32.47 -27.35 24.86
CA ALA A 237 -31.55 -27.26 25.98
C ALA A 237 -31.25 -28.66 26.52
N ASP A 238 -30.04 -29.15 26.28
CA ASP A 238 -29.46 -30.23 27.08
C ASP A 238 -28.55 -29.61 28.14
N ASP A 239 -29.12 -29.52 29.34
CA ASP A 239 -28.47 -29.38 30.63
C ASP A 239 -27.60 -30.62 30.89
N ASP A 240 -26.28 -30.45 30.98
CA ASP A 240 -25.43 -31.44 31.62
C ASP A 240 -24.36 -30.77 32.48
N THR A 241 -24.70 -30.76 33.76
CA THR A 241 -23.92 -30.28 34.89
C THR A 241 -23.01 -31.41 35.42
N SER A 242 -21.69 -31.32 35.25
CA SER A 242 -20.65 -31.93 36.13
C SER A 242 -19.28 -31.46 35.63
N GLY A 243 -18.29 -31.02 36.41
CA GLY A 243 -17.96 -31.21 37.80
C GLY A 243 -16.51 -31.71 37.86
N SER A 244 -15.58 -30.88 38.32
CA SER A 244 -14.39 -31.31 39.09
C SER A 244 -13.49 -30.11 39.40
N GLU A 245 -13.41 -29.79 40.68
CA GLU A 245 -12.38 -28.96 41.30
C GLU A 245 -11.04 -29.72 41.24
N GLY A 246 -10.00 -29.04 40.77
CA GLY A 246 -8.62 -29.51 40.82
C GLY A 246 -7.75 -28.42 41.44
N GLU A 247 -7.54 -28.53 42.74
CA GLU A 247 -6.52 -27.80 43.49
C GLU A 247 -5.14 -28.38 43.12
N ASP A 248 -4.24 -27.54 42.60
CA ASP A 248 -2.82 -27.89 42.53
C ASP A 248 -1.98 -26.83 43.25
N ASN A 249 -1.41 -27.29 44.35
CA ASN A 249 -0.38 -26.65 45.15
C ASN A 249 0.85 -26.28 44.31
N PHE A 250 1.37 -25.07 44.50
CA PHE A 250 2.77 -24.78 44.25
C PHE A 250 3.39 -24.14 45.50
N GLU A 251 4.22 -24.92 46.18
CA GLU A 251 5.22 -24.45 47.13
C GLU A 251 6.36 -23.77 46.37
N TYR A 252 6.85 -22.64 46.92
CA TYR A 252 8.18 -22.09 46.70
C TYR A 252 8.75 -21.63 48.04
#